data_AF-A0A934GS34-F1
#
_entry.id   AF-A0A934GS34-F1
#
_cell.length_a   1.000
_cell.length_b   1.000
_cell.length_c   1.000
_cell.angle_alpha   90.00
_cell.angle_beta   90.00
_cell.angle_gamma   90.00
#
_symmetry.space_group_name_H-M   'P 1'
#
loop_
_entity.id
_entity.type
_entity.pdbx_description
1 polymer ?
#
loop_
_entity_poly.entity_id
_entity_poly.type
_entity_poly.pdbx_seq_one_letter_code
_entity_poly.pdbx_strand_id
1 'polypeptide(L)'
;MSSNSTRESIRQQAQSAIFLNALMRPQSLTIVGLAVICWIFSVGFLGATSAIWLGFGAVAELVFVLATISDPQQNAEAVGRMFAQRYDVNEIRNQHARQRVQQAIEYQENIKALTQTHGGAMRLQIETTADEVNHWLEQLFKLARRIDVYESSDIINRDRVRVPNELQTLRLRLDKEQDERVKVELREAIRNKELQLSHLRDLETNVKRADVQLDNTLAALGTIYTQIQLLDAKSIDGRSTNRLRQEIVDEVMSLKDTLEALEEVQATGMYAVS
;
A
#
# COMPACT_ATOMS: atom_id res chain seq x y z
N MET A 1 31.92 -6.47 -20.14
CA MET A 1 30.73 -7.34 -20.05
C MET A 1 30.56 -7.79 -18.61
N SER A 2 29.65 -7.16 -17.85
CA SER A 2 29.10 -7.66 -16.57
C SER A 2 28.05 -6.68 -16.03
N SER A 3 26.91 -6.53 -16.72
CA SER A 3 25.80 -5.67 -16.29
C SER A 3 24.46 -6.41 -16.18
N ASN A 4 24.48 -7.75 -16.29
CA ASN A 4 23.25 -8.55 -16.30
C ASN A 4 22.93 -9.22 -14.95
N SER A 5 23.89 -9.35 -14.02
CA SER A 5 23.65 -10.04 -12.74
C SER A 5 22.98 -9.19 -11.66
N THR A 6 22.97 -7.86 -11.78
CA THR A 6 22.37 -6.96 -10.76
C THR A 6 20.86 -6.79 -10.92
N ARG A 7 20.27 -7.20 -12.05
CA ARG A 7 18.81 -7.12 -12.28
C ARG A 7 18.05 -8.39 -11.85
N GLU A 8 18.74 -9.51 -11.63
CA GLU A 8 18.12 -10.77 -11.17
C GLU A 8 17.98 -10.85 -9.65
N SER A 9 18.87 -10.21 -8.88
CA SER A 9 18.84 -10.26 -7.41
C SER A 9 17.74 -9.43 -6.75
N ILE A 10 17.12 -8.49 -7.47
CA ILE A 10 16.02 -7.65 -6.94
C ILE A 10 14.66 -8.37 -7.02
N ARG A 11 14.51 -9.37 -7.91
CA ARG A 11 13.28 -10.19 -7.99
C ARG A 11 13.16 -11.25 -6.89
N GLN A 12 14.24 -11.59 -6.20
CA GLN A 12 14.28 -12.70 -5.24
C GLN A 12 14.12 -12.28 -3.76
N GLN A 13 14.09 -10.98 -3.45
CA GLN A 13 13.82 -10.46 -2.10
C GLN A 13 12.38 -9.97 -1.88
N ALA A 14 11.52 -9.98 -2.91
CA ALA A 14 10.11 -9.60 -2.81
C ALA A 14 9.18 -10.75 -2.37
N GLN A 15 9.72 -11.92 -1.97
CA GLN A 15 8.93 -13.11 -1.62
C GLN A 15 8.98 -13.52 -0.14
N SER A 16 9.79 -12.87 0.71
CA SER A 16 9.95 -13.30 2.11
C SER A 16 9.08 -12.60 3.15
N ALA A 17 8.34 -11.54 2.79
CA ALA A 17 7.51 -10.80 3.75
C ALA A 17 6.01 -11.20 3.74
N ILE A 18 5.61 -12.18 2.91
CA ILE A 18 4.22 -12.67 2.84
C ILE A 18 3.98 -13.86 3.79
N PHE A 19 5.00 -14.45 4.42
CA PHE A 19 4.84 -15.72 5.15
C PHE A 19 4.68 -15.66 6.68
N LEU A 20 4.76 -14.49 7.34
CA LEU A 20 4.73 -14.46 8.81
C LEU A 20 3.50 -13.84 9.47
N ASN A 21 2.44 -13.53 8.72
CA ASN A 21 1.17 -13.11 9.32
C ASN A 21 -0.07 -13.89 8.86
N ALA A 22 0.12 -14.94 8.05
CA ALA A 22 -0.95 -15.89 7.70
C ALA A 22 -1.24 -16.91 8.82
N LEU A 23 -0.40 -16.99 9.85
CA LEU A 23 -0.49 -18.02 10.90
C LEU A 23 -1.32 -17.60 12.13
N MET A 24 -1.87 -16.37 12.16
CA MET A 24 -2.71 -15.87 13.25
C MET A 24 -4.05 -15.28 12.75
N ARG A 25 -4.83 -16.08 12.00
CA ARG A 25 -6.28 -15.85 11.89
C ARG A 25 -7.05 -16.94 12.66
N PRO A 26 -7.96 -16.58 13.58
CA PRO A 26 -8.70 -17.53 14.43
C PRO A 26 -9.78 -18.35 13.69
N GLN A 27 -9.82 -18.27 12.35
CA GLN A 27 -10.81 -18.98 11.52
C GLN A 27 -10.34 -20.37 11.07
N SER A 28 -9.09 -20.79 11.36
CA SER A 28 -8.62 -22.17 11.09
C SER A 28 -9.10 -23.19 12.13
N LEU A 29 -9.74 -22.73 13.22
CA LEU A 29 -10.18 -23.60 14.33
C LEU A 29 -11.37 -24.50 13.97
N THR A 30 -12.18 -24.16 12.97
CA THR A 30 -13.37 -24.95 12.62
C THR A 30 -13.02 -26.20 11.81
N ILE A 31 -12.05 -26.10 10.90
CA ILE A 31 -11.62 -27.23 10.05
C ILE A 31 -10.74 -28.20 10.85
N VAL A 32 -9.81 -27.68 11.67
CA VAL A 32 -9.01 -28.51 12.59
C VAL A 32 -9.91 -29.17 13.63
N GLY A 33 -10.92 -28.46 14.16
CA GLY A 33 -11.91 -29.03 15.08
C GLY A 33 -12.71 -30.17 14.46
N LEU A 34 -13.16 -30.04 13.22
CA LEU A 34 -13.93 -31.07 12.52
C LEU A 34 -13.07 -32.28 12.11
N ALA A 35 -11.80 -32.05 11.77
CA ALA A 35 -10.83 -33.12 11.53
C ALA A 35 -10.51 -33.92 12.80
N VAL A 36 -10.39 -33.26 13.96
CA VAL A 36 -10.18 -33.92 15.27
C VAL A 36 -11.43 -34.69 15.71
N ILE A 37 -12.63 -34.18 15.47
CA ILE A 37 -13.90 -34.88 15.75
C ILE A 37 -14.04 -36.13 14.88
N CYS A 38 -13.72 -36.04 13.58
CA CYS A 38 -13.69 -37.20 12.69
C CYS A 38 -12.62 -38.23 13.09
N TRP A 39 -11.46 -37.76 13.58
CA TRP A 39 -10.40 -38.64 14.08
C TRP A 39 -10.85 -39.44 15.31
N ILE A 40 -11.49 -38.78 16.29
CA ILE A 40 -12.04 -39.40 17.51
C ILE A 40 -13.15 -40.41 17.17
N PHE A 41 -14.02 -40.11 16.21
CA PHE A 41 -15.11 -41.01 15.79
C PHE A 41 -14.63 -42.22 14.97
N SER A 42 -13.46 -42.17 14.34
CA SER A 42 -12.94 -43.28 13.53
C SER A 42 -12.35 -44.45 14.36
N VAL A 43 -12.06 -44.23 15.64
CA VAL A 43 -11.44 -45.23 16.54
C VAL A 43 -12.43 -46.35 16.91
N GLY A 44 -13.75 -46.15 16.71
CA GLY A 44 -14.78 -47.05 17.22
C GLY A 44 -15.25 -48.19 16.32
N PHE A 45 -15.02 -48.17 15.00
CA PHE A 45 -15.83 -49.03 14.09
C PHE A 45 -15.08 -50.01 13.18
N LEU A 46 -13.85 -49.75 12.71
CA LEU A 46 -13.21 -50.65 11.73
C LEU A 46 -11.72 -50.79 11.98
N GLY A 47 -11.32 -51.93 12.54
CA GLY A 47 -9.93 -52.31 12.68
C GLY A 47 -9.28 -52.59 11.33
N ALA A 48 -8.66 -51.56 10.71
CA ALA A 48 -7.51 -51.67 9.81
C ALA A 48 -6.98 -50.27 9.39
N THR A 49 -5.68 -50.05 9.65
CA THR A 49 -4.72 -49.17 8.94
C THR A 49 -5.04 -47.67 8.84
N SER A 50 -4.83 -46.95 9.95
CA SER A 50 -4.91 -45.49 10.12
C SER A 50 -4.02 -44.63 9.19
N ALA A 51 -3.10 -45.24 8.43
CA ALA A 51 -2.18 -44.51 7.55
C ALA A 51 -2.79 -44.07 6.20
N ILE A 52 -3.78 -44.81 5.66
CA ILE A 52 -4.38 -44.51 4.35
C ILE A 52 -5.30 -43.27 4.42
N TRP A 53 -5.94 -43.06 5.57
CA TRP A 53 -6.78 -41.88 5.81
C TRP A 53 -5.99 -40.58 5.98
N LEU A 54 -4.77 -40.64 6.53
CA LEU A 54 -3.87 -39.47 6.57
C LEU A 54 -3.45 -39.02 5.17
N GLY A 55 -3.23 -39.97 4.25
CA GLY A 55 -2.98 -39.67 2.84
C GLY A 55 -4.18 -39.02 2.16
N PHE A 56 -5.39 -39.52 2.43
CA PHE A 56 -6.62 -38.97 1.83
C PHE A 56 -6.97 -37.58 2.39
N GLY A 57 -6.74 -37.33 3.69
CA GLY A 57 -6.89 -36.01 4.29
C GLY A 57 -5.89 -35.00 3.72
N ALA A 58 -4.62 -35.39 3.56
CA ALA A 58 -3.60 -34.54 2.96
C ALA A 58 -3.87 -34.25 1.47
N VAL A 59 -4.35 -35.24 0.71
CA VAL A 59 -4.71 -35.06 -0.71
C VAL A 59 -6.02 -34.26 -0.86
N ALA A 60 -7.01 -34.46 0.01
CA ALA A 60 -8.23 -33.67 0.03
C ALA A 60 -7.95 -32.22 0.43
N GLU A 61 -7.05 -31.96 1.38
CA GLU A 61 -6.58 -30.60 1.70
C GLU A 61 -5.80 -29.99 0.53
N LEU A 62 -4.92 -30.75 -0.15
CA LEU A 62 -4.19 -30.24 -1.30
C LEU A 62 -5.13 -29.89 -2.46
N VAL A 63 -6.12 -30.74 -2.74
CA VAL A 63 -7.16 -30.49 -3.75
C VAL A 63 -8.06 -29.33 -3.34
N PHE A 64 -8.43 -29.22 -2.06
CA PHE A 64 -9.27 -28.13 -1.56
C PHE A 64 -8.53 -26.79 -1.54
N VAL A 65 -7.25 -26.75 -1.14
CA VAL A 65 -6.41 -25.54 -1.20
C VAL A 65 -6.18 -25.12 -2.65
N LEU A 66 -5.91 -26.07 -3.56
CA LEU A 66 -5.79 -25.77 -5.00
C LEU A 66 -7.13 -25.34 -5.62
N ALA A 67 -8.25 -25.89 -5.17
CA ALA A 67 -9.60 -25.52 -5.62
C ALA A 67 -10.06 -24.19 -5.02
N THR A 68 -9.67 -23.86 -3.79
CA THR A 68 -10.00 -22.57 -3.13
C THR A 68 -9.18 -21.43 -3.72
N ILE A 69 -7.97 -21.71 -4.21
CA ILE A 69 -7.19 -20.78 -5.05
C ILE A 69 -7.83 -20.66 -6.46
N SER A 70 -8.62 -21.65 -6.90
CA SER A 70 -9.24 -21.71 -8.23
C SER A 70 -10.74 -21.43 -8.27
N ASP A 71 -11.36 -20.92 -7.19
CA ASP A 71 -12.77 -20.54 -7.19
C ASP A 71 -12.94 -19.00 -7.16
N PRO A 72 -12.80 -18.33 -8.32
CA PRO A 72 -12.87 -16.87 -8.44
C PRO A 72 -14.27 -16.28 -8.14
N GLN A 73 -15.31 -17.13 -7.99
CA GLN A 73 -16.68 -16.65 -7.81
C GLN A 73 -17.00 -16.23 -6.36
N GLN A 74 -16.32 -16.79 -5.35
CA GLN A 74 -16.53 -16.42 -3.93
C GLN A 74 -15.61 -15.30 -3.42
N ASN A 75 -14.43 -15.09 -4.02
CA ASN A 75 -13.54 -13.96 -3.67
C ASN A 75 -14.04 -12.61 -4.24
N ALA A 76 -14.85 -12.64 -5.30
CA ALA A 76 -15.35 -11.44 -5.94
C ALA A 76 -16.30 -10.63 -5.04
N GLU A 77 -17.17 -11.21 -4.22
CA GLU A 77 -18.04 -10.38 -3.36
C GLU A 77 -17.40 -9.96 -2.02
N ALA A 78 -16.32 -10.65 -1.64
CA ALA A 78 -15.62 -10.43 -0.38
C ALA A 78 -14.58 -9.31 -0.48
N VAL A 79 -13.86 -9.13 -1.59
CA VAL A 79 -12.76 -8.14 -1.65
C VAL A 79 -13.27 -6.70 -1.55
N GLY A 80 -14.32 -6.30 -2.29
CA GLY A 80 -14.84 -4.91 -2.23
C GLY A 80 -15.43 -4.57 -0.86
N ARG A 81 -16.17 -5.52 -0.26
CA ARG A 81 -16.70 -5.38 1.10
C ARG A 81 -15.60 -5.44 2.16
N MET A 82 -14.58 -6.28 2.00
CA MET A 82 -13.43 -6.35 2.91
C MET A 82 -12.53 -5.12 2.77
N PHE A 83 -12.43 -4.46 1.61
CA PHE A 83 -11.71 -3.20 1.47
C PHE A 83 -12.48 -2.04 2.11
N ALA A 84 -13.79 -1.91 1.88
CA ALA A 84 -14.63 -0.94 2.59
C ALA A 84 -14.68 -1.19 4.12
N GLN A 85 -14.53 -2.45 4.55
CA GLN A 85 -14.52 -2.84 5.97
C GLN A 85 -13.10 -2.78 6.60
N ARG A 86 -12.03 -2.72 5.81
CA ARG A 86 -10.62 -2.66 6.26
C ARG A 86 -9.99 -1.28 6.07
N TYR A 87 -10.51 -0.47 5.15
CA TYR A 87 -10.03 0.85 4.80
C TYR A 87 -11.20 1.83 4.86
N ASP A 88 -11.52 2.31 6.06
CA ASP A 88 -12.55 3.30 6.26
C ASP A 88 -12.07 4.66 5.72
N VAL A 89 -12.55 5.02 4.53
CA VAL A 89 -12.24 6.28 3.84
C VAL A 89 -12.59 7.51 4.70
N ASN A 90 -13.52 7.37 5.65
CA ASN A 90 -13.87 8.44 6.58
C ASN A 90 -12.75 8.77 7.58
N GLU A 91 -11.78 7.87 7.76
CA GLU A 91 -10.60 8.16 8.59
C GLU A 91 -9.70 9.24 8.00
N ILE A 92 -9.72 9.43 6.68
CA ILE A 92 -8.90 10.43 5.99
C ILE A 92 -9.58 11.79 6.15
N ARG A 93 -9.11 12.66 7.03
CA ARG A 93 -9.74 13.98 7.28
C ARG A 93 -9.55 14.94 6.12
N ASN A 94 -8.40 14.92 5.45
CA ASN A 94 -8.13 15.68 4.24
C ASN A 94 -9.17 15.34 3.15
N GLN A 95 -9.94 16.35 2.74
CA GLN A 95 -11.01 16.19 1.76
C GLN A 95 -10.49 15.81 0.37
N HIS A 96 -9.38 16.39 -0.07
CA HIS A 96 -8.78 16.11 -1.37
C HIS A 96 -8.33 14.64 -1.47
N ALA A 97 -7.48 14.20 -0.55
CA ALA A 97 -6.99 12.84 -0.49
C ALA A 97 -8.13 11.82 -0.35
N ARG A 98 -9.15 12.14 0.46
CA ARG A 98 -10.36 11.31 0.60
C ARG A 98 -11.11 11.15 -0.72
N GLN A 99 -11.33 12.23 -1.45
CA GLN A 99 -12.02 12.22 -2.74
C GLN A 99 -11.27 11.36 -3.76
N ARG A 100 -9.94 11.44 -3.82
CA ARG A 100 -9.12 10.63 -4.73
C ARG A 100 -9.22 9.14 -4.42
N VAL A 101 -9.17 8.76 -3.14
CA VAL A 101 -9.37 7.37 -2.71
C VAL A 101 -10.77 6.88 -3.08
N GLN A 102 -11.81 7.69 -2.86
CA GLN A 102 -13.18 7.33 -3.21
C GLN A 102 -13.34 7.08 -4.71
N GLN A 103 -12.79 7.95 -5.55
CA GLN A 103 -12.80 7.78 -7.01
C GLN A 103 -12.02 6.53 -7.44
N ALA A 104 -10.91 6.21 -6.79
CA ALA A 104 -10.15 5.00 -7.05
C ALA A 104 -10.95 3.72 -6.71
N ILE A 105 -11.73 3.74 -5.62
CA ILE A 105 -12.66 2.65 -5.27
C ILE A 105 -13.73 2.49 -6.35
N GLU A 106 -14.32 3.59 -6.81
CA GLU A 106 -15.31 3.56 -7.90
C GLU A 106 -14.73 2.94 -9.18
N TYR A 107 -13.49 3.28 -9.56
CA TYR A 107 -12.82 2.62 -10.69
C TYR A 107 -12.62 1.13 -10.47
N GLN A 108 -12.20 0.72 -9.27
CA GLN A 108 -12.00 -0.69 -8.92
C GLN A 108 -13.31 -1.49 -9.02
N GLU A 109 -14.41 -0.95 -8.50
CA GLU A 109 -15.73 -1.58 -8.56
C GLU A 109 -16.22 -1.73 -10.00
N ASN A 110 -16.05 -0.67 -10.81
CA ASN A 110 -16.46 -0.68 -12.21
C ASN A 110 -15.64 -1.67 -13.05
N ILE A 111 -14.31 -1.72 -12.89
CA ILE A 111 -13.44 -2.68 -13.58
C ILE A 111 -13.85 -4.11 -13.24
N LYS A 112 -14.16 -4.36 -11.97
CA LYS A 112 -14.59 -5.67 -11.51
C LYS A 112 -15.96 -6.06 -12.05
N ALA A 113 -16.91 -5.15 -12.15
CA ALA A 113 -18.20 -5.44 -12.77
C ALA A 113 -18.05 -5.98 -14.20
N LEU A 114 -17.04 -5.52 -14.96
CA LEU A 114 -16.76 -6.00 -16.32
C LEU A 114 -16.33 -7.49 -16.34
N THR A 115 -15.73 -8.03 -15.27
CA THR A 115 -15.40 -9.46 -15.18
C THR A 115 -16.63 -10.38 -15.24
N GLN A 116 -17.80 -9.88 -14.81
CA GLN A 116 -19.03 -10.66 -14.79
C GLN A 116 -19.70 -10.72 -16.17
N THR A 117 -19.45 -9.70 -17.00
CA THR A 117 -20.04 -9.55 -18.34
C THR A 117 -19.26 -10.33 -19.39
N HIS A 118 -17.97 -10.62 -19.15
CA HIS A 118 -17.09 -11.25 -20.13
C HIS A 118 -16.68 -12.67 -19.73
N GLY A 119 -16.50 -13.54 -20.72
CA GLY A 119 -16.03 -14.92 -20.55
C GLY A 119 -14.67 -15.17 -21.20
N GLY A 120 -14.05 -16.31 -20.84
CA GLY A 120 -12.82 -16.79 -21.48
C GLY A 120 -11.59 -15.92 -21.22
N ALA A 121 -10.75 -15.71 -22.24
CA ALA A 121 -9.46 -15.02 -22.12
C ALA A 121 -9.59 -13.54 -21.70
N MET A 122 -10.66 -12.86 -22.14
CA MET A 122 -10.91 -11.46 -21.76
C MET A 122 -11.17 -11.33 -20.27
N ARG A 123 -11.97 -12.26 -19.69
CA ARG A 123 -12.22 -12.29 -18.25
C ARG A 123 -10.92 -12.41 -17.45
N LEU A 124 -10.05 -13.33 -17.83
CA LEU A 124 -8.76 -13.53 -17.17
C LEU A 124 -7.88 -12.27 -17.23
N GLN A 125 -7.91 -11.55 -18.36
CA GLN A 125 -7.17 -10.30 -18.51
C GLN A 125 -7.74 -9.18 -17.62
N ILE A 126 -9.07 -9.05 -17.53
CA ILE A 126 -9.72 -8.08 -16.65
C ILE A 126 -9.46 -8.44 -15.18
N GLU A 127 -9.55 -9.72 -14.81
CA GLU A 127 -9.23 -10.20 -13.45
C GLU A 127 -7.80 -9.83 -13.06
N THR A 128 -6.82 -10.08 -13.95
CA THR A 128 -5.42 -9.68 -13.73
C THR A 128 -5.29 -8.18 -13.49
N THR A 129 -5.95 -7.35 -14.31
CA THR A 129 -5.88 -5.90 -14.15
C THR A 129 -6.66 -5.42 -12.92
N ALA A 130 -7.75 -6.08 -12.53
CA ALA A 130 -8.47 -5.77 -11.29
C ALA A 130 -7.60 -6.04 -10.05
N ASP A 131 -6.78 -7.10 -10.07
CA ASP A 131 -5.83 -7.40 -9.01
C ASP A 131 -4.69 -6.36 -8.93
N GLU A 132 -4.16 -5.92 -10.07
CA GLU A 132 -3.19 -4.82 -10.15
C GLU A 132 -3.77 -3.52 -9.56
N VAL A 133 -4.99 -3.16 -9.96
CA VAL A 133 -5.72 -1.99 -9.44
C VAL A 133 -5.95 -2.08 -7.93
N ASN A 134 -6.23 -3.28 -7.42
CA ASN A 134 -6.39 -3.49 -5.99
C ASN A 134 -5.10 -3.22 -5.19
N HIS A 135 -3.94 -3.61 -5.74
CA HIS A 135 -2.65 -3.27 -5.14
C HIS A 135 -2.40 -1.76 -5.14
N TRP A 136 -2.68 -1.09 -6.26
CA TRP A 136 -2.50 0.36 -6.38
C TRP A 136 -3.43 1.14 -5.43
N LEU A 137 -4.68 0.70 -5.28
CA LEU A 137 -5.63 1.27 -4.34
C LEU A 137 -5.12 1.17 -2.88
N GLU A 138 -4.52 0.04 -2.50
CA GLU A 138 -3.91 -0.10 -1.18
C GLU A 138 -2.79 0.92 -0.95
N GLN A 139 -1.90 1.10 -1.93
CA GLN A 139 -0.81 2.06 -1.83
C GLN A 139 -1.33 3.50 -1.81
N LEU A 140 -2.33 3.81 -2.64
CA LEU A 140 -3.01 5.10 -2.71
C LEU A 140 -3.69 5.47 -1.38
N PHE A 141 -4.33 4.50 -0.71
CA PHE A 141 -4.89 4.70 0.63
C PHE A 141 -3.80 5.00 1.68
N LYS A 142 -2.69 4.25 1.67
CA LYS A 142 -1.56 4.49 2.59
C LYS A 142 -0.99 5.90 2.40
N LEU A 143 -0.82 6.32 1.15
CA LEU A 143 -0.34 7.66 0.83
C LEU A 143 -1.31 8.75 1.30
N ALA A 144 -2.60 8.57 1.05
CA ALA A 144 -3.64 9.49 1.50
C ALA A 144 -3.67 9.64 3.03
N ARG A 145 -3.54 8.54 3.78
CA ARG A 145 -3.41 8.56 5.24
C ARG A 145 -2.15 9.29 5.70
N ARG A 146 -1.04 9.13 4.99
CA ARG A 146 0.23 9.79 5.32
C ARG A 146 0.13 11.31 5.17
N ILE A 147 -0.52 11.77 4.10
CA ILE A 147 -0.80 13.20 3.87
C ILE A 147 -1.74 13.73 4.94
N ASP A 148 -2.79 12.98 5.27
CA ASP A 148 -3.75 13.35 6.31
C ASP A 148 -3.10 13.54 7.68
N VAL A 149 -2.20 12.63 8.08
CA VAL A 149 -1.44 12.75 9.33
C VAL A 149 -0.59 14.01 9.35
N TYR A 150 0.03 14.39 8.22
CA TYR A 150 0.80 15.62 8.14
C TYR A 150 -0.08 16.87 8.30
N GLU A 151 -1.17 16.96 7.53
CA GLU A 151 -2.02 18.15 7.53
C GLU A 151 -2.78 18.34 8.84
N SER A 152 -3.20 17.24 9.46
CA SER A 152 -3.92 17.26 10.73
C SER A 152 -3.01 17.42 11.95
N SER A 153 -1.68 17.44 11.78
CA SER A 153 -0.73 17.56 12.89
C SER A 153 -0.58 19.01 13.36
N ASP A 154 -1.17 19.30 14.52
CA ASP A 154 -1.03 20.60 15.19
C ASP A 154 0.44 20.94 15.52
N ILE A 155 1.25 19.92 15.83
CA ILE A 155 2.67 20.10 16.18
C ILE A 155 3.45 20.58 14.94
N ILE A 156 3.28 19.91 13.80
CA ILE A 156 3.98 20.27 12.56
C ILE A 156 3.54 21.65 12.10
N ASN A 157 2.24 21.93 12.11
CA ASN A 157 1.70 23.23 11.71
C ASN A 157 2.21 24.36 12.58
N ARG A 158 2.24 24.15 13.90
CA ARG A 158 2.81 25.12 14.85
C ARG A 158 4.30 25.35 14.60
N ASP A 159 5.08 24.29 14.44
CA ASP A 159 6.53 24.38 14.34
C ASP A 159 6.97 25.00 13.02
N ARG A 160 6.22 24.79 11.92
CA ARG A 160 6.42 25.49 10.64
C ARG A 160 6.36 27.01 10.76
N VAL A 161 5.48 27.53 11.63
CA VAL A 161 5.36 28.97 11.88
C VAL A 161 6.35 29.44 12.95
N ARG A 162 6.55 28.63 14.00
CA ARG A 162 7.35 29.01 15.17
C ARG A 162 8.85 28.98 14.92
N VAL A 163 9.38 27.93 14.28
CA VAL A 163 10.82 27.72 14.11
C VAL A 163 11.50 28.85 13.33
N PRO A 164 10.96 29.36 12.20
CA PRO A 164 11.54 30.50 11.49
C PRO A 164 11.63 31.78 12.36
N ASN A 165 10.60 32.04 13.16
CA ASN A 165 10.54 33.21 14.04
C ASN A 165 11.54 33.09 15.19
N GLU A 166 11.66 31.90 15.80
CA GLU A 166 12.69 31.63 16.82
C GLU A 166 14.10 31.78 16.24
N LEU A 167 14.32 31.26 15.03
CA LEU A 167 15.60 31.37 14.33
C LEU A 167 15.98 32.84 14.08
N GLN A 168 15.04 33.66 13.62
CA GLN A 168 15.26 35.10 13.45
C GLN A 168 15.59 35.78 14.78
N THR A 169 14.87 35.44 15.85
CA THR A 169 15.10 36.00 17.19
C THR A 169 16.49 35.63 17.72
N LEU A 170 16.92 34.39 17.54
CA LEU A 170 18.25 33.92 17.95
C LEU A 170 19.37 34.65 17.18
N ARG A 171 19.20 34.85 15.86
CA ARG A 171 20.15 35.62 15.04
C ARG A 171 20.26 37.07 15.50
N LEU A 172 19.13 37.73 15.75
CA LEU A 172 19.12 39.10 16.28
C LEU A 172 19.77 39.21 17.66
N ARG A 173 19.64 38.17 18.50
CA ARG A 173 20.30 38.11 19.81
C ARG A 173 21.80 37.91 19.66
N LEU A 174 22.23 37.02 18.76
CA LEU A 174 23.66 36.78 18.48
C LEU A 174 24.37 38.06 18.03
N ASP A 175 23.72 38.87 17.18
CA ASP A 175 24.29 40.13 16.67
C ASP A 175 24.51 41.19 17.77
N LYS A 176 23.74 41.12 18.86
CA LYS A 176 23.78 42.07 19.97
C LYS A 176 24.57 41.56 21.19
N GLU A 177 24.90 40.27 21.21
CA GLU A 177 25.58 39.63 22.33
C GLU A 177 27.05 40.04 22.39
N GLN A 178 27.58 40.23 23.60
CA GLN A 178 28.98 40.62 23.82
C GLN A 178 29.79 39.50 24.48
N ASP A 179 29.15 38.63 25.25
CA ASP A 179 29.81 37.50 25.90
C ASP A 179 30.11 36.39 24.87
N GLU A 180 31.38 36.03 24.69
CA GLU A 180 31.78 35.01 23.72
C GLU A 180 31.29 33.60 24.06
N ARG A 181 31.10 33.26 25.34
CA ARG A 181 30.53 31.96 25.73
C ARG A 181 29.07 31.88 25.30
N VAL A 182 28.30 32.93 25.54
CA VAL A 182 26.90 33.02 25.12
C VAL A 182 26.77 33.01 23.60
N LYS A 183 27.67 33.68 22.87
CA LYS A 183 27.69 33.59 21.40
C LYS A 183 27.90 32.17 20.89
N VAL A 184 28.76 31.38 21.53
CA VAL A 184 28.96 29.96 21.14
C VAL A 184 27.67 29.18 21.31
N GLU A 185 27.00 29.31 22.46
CA GLU A 185 25.72 28.64 22.73
C GLU A 185 24.62 29.10 21.75
N LEU A 186 24.54 30.40 21.44
CA LEU A 186 23.58 30.93 20.47
C LEU A 186 23.84 30.39 19.05
N ARG A 187 25.10 30.28 18.62
CA ARG A 187 25.45 29.69 17.32
C ARG A 187 25.04 28.22 17.24
N GLU A 188 25.21 27.47 18.33
CA GLU A 188 24.76 26.08 18.40
C GLU A 188 23.24 25.96 18.34
N ALA A 189 22.52 26.78 19.11
CA ALA A 189 21.06 26.84 19.07
C ALA A 189 20.54 27.20 17.67
N ILE A 190 21.18 28.16 16.98
CA ILE A 190 20.88 28.55 15.60
C ILE A 190 21.07 27.34 14.66
N ARG A 191 22.20 26.63 14.74
CA ARG A 191 22.44 25.45 13.90
C ARG A 191 21.37 24.38 14.10
N ASN A 192 21.01 24.09 15.35
CA ASN A 192 19.97 23.10 15.66
C ASN A 192 18.60 23.53 15.09
N LYS A 193 18.27 24.82 15.16
CA LYS A 193 17.04 25.37 14.57
C LYS A 193 17.06 25.41 13.04
N GLU A 194 18.21 25.61 12.42
CA GLU A 194 18.39 25.51 10.97
C GLU A 194 18.16 24.08 10.47
N LEU A 195 18.71 23.08 11.18
CA LEU A 195 18.46 21.67 10.89
C LEU A 195 16.98 21.30 11.07
N GLN A 196 16.35 21.78 12.15
CA GLN A 196 14.92 21.58 12.36
C GLN A 196 14.10 22.18 11.20
N LEU A 197 14.46 23.38 10.75
CA LEU A 197 13.78 24.06 9.65
C LEU A 197 13.97 23.34 8.31
N SER A 198 15.17 22.80 8.02
CA SER A 198 15.38 22.02 6.79
C SER A 198 14.51 20.76 6.80
N HIS A 199 14.46 20.02 7.91
CA HIS A 199 13.63 18.81 8.00
C HIS A 199 12.13 19.12 7.81
N LEU A 200 11.63 20.23 8.39
CA LEU A 200 10.24 20.64 8.18
C LEU A 200 9.94 21.00 6.72
N ARG A 201 10.89 21.58 5.99
CA ARG A 201 10.76 21.91 4.57
C ARG A 201 10.82 20.66 3.68
N ASP A 202 11.69 19.72 4.01
CA ASP A 202 11.79 18.44 3.29
C ASP A 202 10.49 17.65 3.46
N LEU A 203 9.94 17.62 4.68
CA LEU A 203 8.65 17.01 4.95
C LEU A 203 7.52 17.66 4.15
N GLU A 204 7.44 19.00 4.13
CA GLU A 204 6.46 19.73 3.33
C GLU A 204 6.59 19.40 1.82
N THR A 205 7.82 19.34 1.32
CA THR A 205 8.09 19.04 -0.10
C THR A 205 7.66 17.62 -0.45
N ASN A 206 7.96 16.64 0.40
CA ASN A 206 7.58 15.25 0.17
C ASN A 206 6.07 15.06 0.24
N VAL A 207 5.37 15.78 1.14
CA VAL A 207 3.90 15.73 1.21
C VAL A 207 3.27 16.32 -0.05
N LYS A 208 3.77 17.44 -0.56
CA LYS A 208 3.31 17.99 -1.84
C LYS A 208 3.53 17.03 -3.00
N ARG A 209 4.68 16.35 -3.04
CA ARG A 209 4.95 15.32 -4.05
C ARG A 209 3.97 14.16 -3.94
N ALA A 210 3.67 13.73 -2.72
CA ALA A 210 2.70 12.68 -2.47
C ALA A 210 1.29 13.04 -2.94
N ASP A 211 0.85 14.28 -2.73
CA ASP A 211 -0.45 14.76 -3.21
C ASP A 211 -0.52 14.73 -4.76
N VAL A 212 0.54 15.17 -5.45
CA VAL A 212 0.66 15.05 -6.92
C VAL A 212 0.63 13.58 -7.37
N GLN A 213 1.34 12.71 -6.66
CA GLN A 213 1.41 11.30 -6.99
C GLN A 213 0.06 10.57 -6.82
N LEU A 214 -0.73 11.01 -5.84
CA LEU A 214 -2.12 10.59 -5.63
C LEU A 214 -2.98 10.92 -6.86
N ASP A 215 -2.87 12.14 -7.37
CA ASP A 215 -3.59 12.61 -8.55
C ASP A 215 -3.17 11.86 -9.82
N ASN A 216 -1.87 11.67 -10.02
CA ASN A 216 -1.34 10.92 -11.16
C ASN A 216 -1.82 9.46 -11.15
N THR A 217 -1.77 8.81 -9.99
CA THR A 217 -2.22 7.43 -9.84
C THR A 217 -3.71 7.30 -10.12
N LEU A 218 -4.53 8.24 -9.65
CA LEU A 218 -5.95 8.25 -9.97
C LEU A 218 -6.20 8.42 -11.48
N ALA A 219 -5.47 9.33 -12.13
CA ALA A 219 -5.59 9.53 -13.58
C ALA A 219 -5.21 8.27 -14.38
N ALA A 220 -4.17 7.56 -13.93
CA ALA A 220 -3.77 6.26 -14.45
C ALA A 220 -4.89 5.20 -14.30
N LEU A 221 -5.52 5.12 -13.12
CA LEU A 221 -6.67 4.23 -12.88
C LEU A 221 -7.83 4.52 -13.84
N GLY A 222 -8.19 5.80 -14.03
CA GLY A 222 -9.22 6.20 -14.99
C GLY A 222 -8.87 5.83 -16.43
N THR A 223 -7.59 5.95 -16.79
CA THR A 223 -7.07 5.57 -18.11
C THR A 223 -7.14 4.05 -18.35
N ILE A 224 -6.86 3.24 -17.33
CA ILE A 224 -7.01 1.77 -17.42
C ILE A 224 -8.47 1.38 -17.52
N TYR A 225 -9.34 1.97 -16.69
CA TYR A 225 -10.77 1.71 -16.76
C TYR A 225 -11.34 1.98 -18.17
N THR A 226 -11.04 3.15 -18.74
CA THR A 226 -11.50 3.49 -20.09
C THR A 226 -10.93 2.56 -21.16
N GLN A 227 -9.69 2.09 -21.02
CA GLN A 227 -9.13 1.10 -21.94
C GLN A 227 -9.86 -0.24 -21.88
N ILE A 228 -10.16 -0.74 -20.68
CA ILE A 228 -10.91 -1.99 -20.53
C ILE A 228 -12.31 -1.85 -21.15
N GLN A 229 -12.96 -0.71 -20.92
CA GLN A 229 -14.27 -0.39 -21.51
C GLN A 229 -14.20 -0.29 -23.05
N LEU A 230 -13.11 0.25 -23.62
CA LEU A 230 -12.94 0.36 -25.08
C LEU A 230 -12.59 -0.97 -25.76
N LEU A 231 -11.90 -1.88 -25.06
CA LEU A 231 -11.63 -3.23 -25.55
C LEU A 231 -12.93 -4.05 -25.74
N ASP A 232 -13.96 -3.77 -24.93
CA ASP A 232 -15.30 -4.31 -25.14
C ASP A 232 -15.93 -3.77 -26.46
N ALA A 233 -15.68 -2.50 -26.78
CA ALA A 233 -16.26 -1.84 -27.96
C ALA A 233 -15.53 -2.12 -29.28
N LYS A 234 -14.27 -2.58 -29.29
CA LYS A 234 -13.50 -2.86 -30.52
C LYS A 234 -12.23 -3.71 -30.31
N SER A 235 -11.92 -4.60 -31.26
CA SER A 235 -10.65 -5.34 -31.33
C SER A 235 -9.48 -4.41 -31.71
N ILE A 236 -8.87 -3.76 -30.71
CA ILE A 236 -7.72 -2.86 -30.89
C ILE A 236 -6.40 -3.65 -30.86
N ASP A 237 -5.45 -3.22 -31.70
CA ASP A 237 -4.14 -3.83 -31.93
C ASP A 237 -3.31 -3.93 -30.63
N GLY A 238 -3.08 -5.16 -30.13
CA GLY A 238 -2.59 -5.45 -28.78
C GLY A 238 -1.17 -4.95 -28.42
N ARG A 239 -0.43 -4.36 -29.37
CA ARG A 239 0.92 -3.81 -29.14
C ARG A 239 0.93 -2.42 -28.52
N SER A 240 -0.09 -1.59 -28.79
CA SER A 240 -0.20 -0.24 -28.21
C SER A 240 -0.56 -0.31 -26.71
N THR A 241 -1.46 -1.23 -26.36
CA THR A 241 -2.00 -1.42 -25.01
C THR A 241 -0.94 -1.86 -24.00
N ASN A 242 0.02 -2.69 -24.40
CA ASN A 242 1.07 -3.17 -23.50
C ASN A 242 2.06 -2.07 -23.08
N ARG A 243 2.37 -1.10 -23.97
CA ARG A 243 3.30 -0.01 -23.64
C ARG A 243 2.69 0.97 -22.64
N LEU A 244 1.44 1.37 -22.89
CA LEU A 244 0.71 2.28 -22.01
C LEU A 244 0.46 1.65 -20.63
N ARG A 245 0.15 0.35 -20.58
CA ARG A 245 0.07 -0.40 -19.32
C ARG A 245 1.38 -0.34 -18.55
N GLN A 246 2.52 -0.54 -19.22
CA GLN A 246 3.82 -0.54 -18.57
C GLN A 246 4.21 0.85 -18.05
N GLU A 247 3.93 1.91 -18.81
CA GLU A 247 4.11 3.30 -18.36
C GLU A 247 3.24 3.62 -17.13
N ILE A 248 2.00 3.13 -17.10
CA ILE A 248 1.12 3.29 -15.95
C ILE A 248 1.62 2.49 -14.74
N VAL A 249 2.09 1.26 -14.93
CA VAL A 249 2.69 0.47 -13.85
C VAL A 249 3.92 1.20 -13.30
N ASP A 250 4.80 1.71 -14.15
CA ASP A 250 6.00 2.44 -13.73
C ASP A 250 5.62 3.72 -12.95
N GLU A 251 4.62 4.48 -13.41
CA GLU A 251 4.11 5.67 -12.72
C GLU A 251 3.49 5.33 -11.37
N VAL A 252 2.78 4.22 -11.23
CA VAL A 252 2.25 3.81 -9.91
C VAL A 252 3.33 3.22 -9.01
N MET A 253 4.36 2.58 -9.56
CA MET A 253 5.50 2.10 -8.75
C MET A 253 6.27 3.26 -8.11
N SER A 254 6.28 4.45 -8.72
CA SER A 254 6.86 5.65 -8.10
C SER A 254 6.08 6.13 -6.86
N LEU A 255 4.83 5.69 -6.68
CA LEU A 255 4.03 5.95 -5.48
C LEU A 255 4.63 5.26 -4.26
N LYS A 256 5.15 4.04 -4.43
CA LYS A 256 5.86 3.33 -3.37
C LYS A 256 7.11 4.10 -2.93
N ASP A 257 7.89 4.59 -3.88
CA ASP A 257 9.09 5.38 -3.59
C ASP A 257 8.74 6.68 -2.85
N THR A 258 7.63 7.32 -3.24
CA THR A 258 7.14 8.53 -2.58
C THR A 258 6.66 8.24 -1.15
N LEU A 259 6.01 7.09 -0.93
CA LEU A 259 5.63 6.62 0.40
C LEU A 259 6.87 6.36 1.27
N GLU A 260 7.88 5.68 0.74
CA GLU A 260 9.15 5.40 1.45
C GLU A 260 9.87 6.71 1.82
N ALA A 261 9.91 7.70 0.91
CA ALA A 261 10.47 9.01 1.19
C ALA A 261 9.73 9.78 2.30
N LEU A 262 8.40 9.63 2.39
CA LEU A 262 7.62 10.17 3.50
C LEU A 262 7.82 9.41 4.80
N GLU A 263 8.10 8.12 4.72
CA GLU A 263 8.44 7.28 5.87
C GLU A 263 9.77 7.65 6.49
N GLU A 264 10.79 7.80 5.67
CA GLU A 264 12.14 8.19 6.08
C GLU A 264 12.17 9.57 6.76
N VAL A 265 11.52 10.58 6.16
CA VAL A 265 11.54 11.94 6.70
C VAL A 265 10.74 12.07 7.99
N GLN A 266 9.58 11.42 8.11
CA GLN A 266 8.83 11.44 9.37
C GLN A 266 9.53 10.64 10.47
N ALA A 267 10.16 9.51 10.15
CA ALA A 267 10.95 8.77 11.13
C ALA A 267 12.10 9.65 11.66
N THR A 268 12.85 10.30 10.77
CA THR A 268 13.95 11.20 11.11
C THR A 268 13.48 12.43 11.89
N GLY A 269 12.32 12.99 11.52
CA GLY A 269 11.69 14.10 12.23
C GLY A 269 11.21 13.73 13.65
N MET A 270 10.77 12.49 13.85
CA MET A 270 10.30 12.00 15.15
C MET A 270 11.47 11.73 16.12
N TYR A 271 12.62 11.26 15.62
CA TYR A 271 13.84 11.09 16.42
C TYR A 271 14.52 12.41 16.81
N ALA A 272 14.28 13.50 16.08
CA ALA A 272 14.83 14.82 16.40
C ALA A 272 14.02 15.58 17.48
N VAL A 273 12.87 15.05 17.91
CA VAL A 273 11.92 15.68 18.86
C VAL A 273 11.90 14.98 20.23
N SER A 274 12.54 13.81 20.37
CA SER A 274 12.76 13.09 21.64
C SER A 274 14.12 13.40 22.25
#